data_AF-X1LDN0-F1
#
_entry.id   AF-X1LDN0-F1
#
_cell.length_a   1.000
_cell.length_b   1.000
_cell.length_c   1.000
_cell.angle_alpha   90.00
_cell.angle_beta   90.00
_cell.angle_gamma   90.00
#
_symmetry.space_group_name_H-M   'P 1'
#
loop_
_entity.id
_entity.type
_entity.pdbx_description
1 polymer ?
#
loop_
_entity_poly.entity_id
_entity_poly.type
_entity_poly.pdbx_seq_one_letter_code
_entity_poly.pdbx_strand_id
1 'polypeptide(L)'
;KLDANENPYGCSPRVNQALATCPDLNIYPDNGQARLRKLLEGYAGVDAKHIVAGSASNQLIDLVSRLFVDKGDEVINCIPTFGIYRFSTELCGGTLV
;
A
#
# COMPACT_ATOMS: atom_id res chain seq x y z
N LYS A 1 -10.46 18.95 -7.53
CA LYS A 1 -10.25 18.82 -6.06
C LYS A 1 -8.74 18.95 -5.82
N LEU A 2 -8.27 19.74 -4.84
CA LEU A 2 -6.85 20.12 -4.68
C LEU A 2 -6.35 19.96 -3.23
N ASP A 3 -6.91 19.01 -2.49
CA ASP A 3 -6.73 18.80 -1.05
C ASP A 3 -6.33 17.36 -0.69
N ALA A 4 -6.09 16.50 -1.69
CA ALA A 4 -5.86 15.06 -1.50
C ALA A 4 -4.57 14.52 -2.14
N ASN A 5 -3.66 15.41 -2.60
CA ASN A 5 -2.41 15.05 -3.28
C ASN A 5 -2.58 14.19 -4.55
N GLU A 6 -3.73 14.29 -5.21
CA GLU A 6 -3.99 13.62 -6.49
C GLU A 6 -3.10 14.22 -7.60
N ASN A 7 -2.63 13.39 -8.52
CA ASN A 7 -1.86 13.87 -9.66
C ASN A 7 -2.78 14.65 -10.63
N PRO A 8 -2.56 15.96 -10.86
CA PRO A 8 -3.43 16.77 -11.71
C PRO A 8 -3.33 16.42 -13.21
N TYR A 9 -2.29 15.69 -13.62
CA TYR A 9 -2.05 15.34 -15.02
C TYR A 9 -2.65 13.99 -15.44
N GLY A 10 -3.21 13.23 -14.50
CA GLY A 10 -3.70 11.87 -14.74
C GLY A 10 -2.58 10.83 -14.86
N CYS A 11 -2.95 9.61 -15.23
CA CYS A 11 -2.02 8.51 -15.41
C CYS A 11 -1.38 8.49 -16.81
N SER A 12 -0.33 7.68 -17.00
CA SER A 12 0.28 7.49 -18.32
C SER A 12 -0.75 7.02 -19.36
N PRO A 13 -0.69 7.47 -20.63
CA PRO A 13 -1.56 6.97 -21.69
C PRO A 13 -1.54 5.44 -21.85
N ARG A 14 -0.43 4.79 -21.51
CA ARG A 14 -0.28 3.32 -21.51
C ARG A 14 -1.22 2.63 -20.52
N VAL A 15 -1.52 3.27 -19.39
CA VAL A 15 -2.45 2.73 -18.39
C VAL A 15 -3.87 2.73 -18.94
N ASN A 16 -4.31 3.84 -19.55
CA ASN A 16 -5.64 3.91 -20.17
C ASN A 16 -5.82 2.85 -21.28
N GLN A 17 -4.80 2.65 -22.12
CA GLN A 17 -4.83 1.62 -23.17
C GLN A 17 -4.92 0.20 -22.58
N ALA A 18 -4.17 -0.09 -21.51
CA ALA A 18 -4.21 -1.39 -20.84
C ALA A 18 -5.56 -1.65 -20.15
N LEU A 19 -6.14 -0.63 -19.50
CA LEU A 19 -7.45 -0.74 -18.86
C LEU A 19 -8.58 -0.93 -19.89
N ALA A 20 -8.52 -0.23 -21.04
CA ALA A 20 -9.51 -0.34 -22.10
C ALA A 20 -9.58 -1.73 -22.75
N THR A 21 -8.50 -2.51 -22.66
CA THR A 21 -8.39 -3.85 -23.25
C THR A 21 -8.23 -4.95 -22.21
N CYS A 22 -8.44 -4.63 -20.92
CA CYS A 22 -8.26 -5.57 -19.81
C CYS A 22 -9.30 -6.71 -19.93
N PRO A 23 -8.87 -7.95 -20.21
CA PRO A 23 -9.79 -9.07 -20.28
C PRO A 23 -10.22 -9.50 -18.88
N ASP A 24 -11.30 -10.29 -18.80
CA ASP A 24 -11.64 -11.11 -17.63
C ASP A 24 -11.80 -10.32 -16.31
N LEU A 25 -12.35 -9.10 -16.35
CA LEU A 25 -12.64 -8.30 -15.15
C LEU A 25 -13.62 -8.99 -14.16
N ASN A 26 -14.35 -10.01 -14.62
CA ASN A 26 -15.22 -10.85 -13.81
C ASN A 26 -14.49 -12.02 -13.12
N ILE A 27 -13.19 -12.21 -13.40
CA ILE A 27 -12.37 -13.27 -12.85
C ILE A 27 -11.46 -12.68 -11.78
N TYR A 28 -11.32 -13.39 -10.66
CA TYR A 28 -10.40 -12.97 -9.61
C TYR A 28 -8.95 -12.93 -10.14
N PRO A 29 -8.16 -11.92 -9.74
CA PRO A 29 -6.77 -11.80 -10.17
C PRO A 29 -5.90 -12.91 -9.56
N ASP A 30 -4.68 -13.05 -10.09
CA ASP A 30 -3.63 -13.88 -9.53
C ASP A 30 -3.42 -13.57 -8.04
N ASN A 31 -3.75 -14.54 -7.17
CA ASN A 31 -3.68 -14.40 -5.72
C ASN A 31 -2.24 -14.19 -5.22
N GLY A 32 -1.25 -14.70 -5.95
CA GLY A 32 0.16 -14.59 -5.61
C GLY A 32 0.80 -13.30 -6.09
N GLN A 33 0.08 -12.53 -6.93
CA GLN A 33 0.55 -11.28 -7.52
C GLN A 33 1.88 -11.46 -8.26
N ALA A 34 2.13 -12.66 -8.78
CA ALA A 34 3.45 -13.13 -9.20
C ALA A 34 4.00 -12.26 -10.33
N ARG A 35 3.15 -11.97 -11.33
CA ARG A 35 3.53 -11.11 -12.46
C ARG A 35 3.87 -9.69 -12.01
N LEU A 36 3.08 -9.11 -11.10
CA LEU A 36 3.31 -7.75 -10.58
C LEU A 36 4.62 -7.69 -9.79
N ARG A 37 4.82 -8.62 -8.85
CA ARG A 37 6.04 -8.69 -8.02
C ARG A 37 7.28 -8.85 -8.87
N LYS A 38 7.24 -9.71 -9.90
CA LYS A 38 8.35 -9.90 -10.83
C LYS A 38 8.73 -8.63 -11.59
N LEU A 39 7.74 -7.85 -12.05
CA LEU A 39 7.99 -6.58 -12.71
C LEU A 39 8.59 -5.53 -11.75
N LEU A 40 8.16 -5.54 -10.49
CA LEU A 40 8.67 -4.62 -9.47
C LEU A 40 10.10 -4.95 -9.02
N GLU A 41 10.61 -6.17 -9.21
CA GLU A 41 12.01 -6.50 -8.88
C GLU A 41 13.00 -5.56 -9.57
N GLY A 42 12.82 -5.36 -10.88
CA GLY A 42 13.72 -4.49 -11.66
C GLY A 42 13.60 -3.02 -11.28
N TYR A 43 12.43 -2.60 -10.79
CA TYR A 43 12.21 -1.22 -10.33
C TYR A 43 12.78 -0.99 -8.92
N ALA A 44 12.54 -1.92 -7.99
CA ALA A 44 12.90 -1.80 -6.59
C ALA A 44 14.34 -2.27 -6.29
N GLY A 45 14.96 -3.03 -7.20
CA GLY A 45 16.31 -3.58 -7.00
C GLY A 45 16.37 -4.71 -5.97
N VAL A 46 15.25 -5.38 -5.68
CA VAL A 46 15.15 -6.50 -4.73
C VAL A 46 14.41 -7.68 -5.35
N ASP A 47 14.73 -8.90 -4.89
CA ASP A 47 14.04 -10.12 -5.34
C ASP A 47 12.54 -10.10 -4.99
N ALA A 48 11.68 -10.65 -5.84
CA ALA A 48 10.22 -10.61 -5.71
C ALA A 48 9.75 -11.23 -4.40
N LYS A 49 10.51 -12.17 -3.82
CA LYS A 49 10.20 -12.77 -2.51
C LYS A 49 10.15 -11.74 -1.38
N HIS A 50 10.81 -10.59 -1.54
CA HIS A 50 10.79 -9.47 -0.58
C HIS A 50 9.73 -8.41 -0.90
N ILE A 51 8.93 -8.58 -1.95
CA ILE A 51 7.90 -7.64 -2.38
C ILE A 51 6.53 -8.20 -2.03
N VAL A 52 5.67 -7.38 -1.42
CA VAL A 52 4.24 -7.67 -1.22
C VAL A 52 3.43 -6.58 -1.90
N ALA A 53 2.42 -6.93 -2.69
CA ALA A 53 1.48 -5.96 -3.21
C ALA A 53 0.21 -5.92 -2.34
N GLY A 54 -0.26 -4.71 -2.05
CA GLY A 54 -1.51 -4.47 -1.35
C GLY A 54 -2.42 -3.53 -2.13
N SER A 55 -3.65 -3.39 -1.67
CA SER A 55 -4.62 -2.40 -2.15
C SER A 55 -4.25 -1.01 -1.63
N ALA A 56 -3.16 -0.46 -2.16
CA ALA A 56 -2.45 0.74 -1.72
C ALA A 56 -1.65 0.60 -0.42
N SER A 57 -0.78 1.59 -0.16
CA SER A 57 0.12 1.63 0.99
C SER A 57 -0.61 1.69 2.33
N ASN A 58 -1.80 2.29 2.41
CA ASN A 58 -2.58 2.36 3.64
C ASN A 58 -2.94 0.97 4.17
N GLN A 59 -3.30 0.02 3.29
CA GLN A 59 -3.56 -1.37 3.72
C GLN A 59 -2.28 -2.02 4.25
N LEU A 60 -1.13 -1.77 3.60
CA LEU A 60 0.15 -2.33 4.05
C LEU A 60 0.56 -1.75 5.42
N ILE A 61 0.32 -0.46 5.68
CA ILE A 61 0.57 0.17 6.99
C ILE A 61 -0.30 -0.47 8.09
N ASP A 62 -1.60 -0.69 7.82
CA ASP A 62 -2.50 -1.37 8.75
C ASP A 62 -2.04 -2.81 9.03
N LEU A 63 -1.67 -3.57 7.99
CA LEU A 63 -1.17 -4.94 8.15
C LEU A 63 0.14 -4.99 8.96
N VAL A 64 1.08 -4.08 8.69
CA VAL A 64 2.32 -3.98 9.48
C VAL A 64 2.00 -3.66 10.94
N SER A 65 1.09 -2.71 11.19
CA SER A 65 0.69 -2.36 12.56
C SER A 65 0.10 -3.57 13.28
N ARG A 66 -0.81 -4.31 12.64
CA ARG A 66 -1.44 -5.52 13.21
C ARG A 66 -0.47 -6.68 13.45
N LEU A 67 0.61 -6.76 12.67
CA LEU A 67 1.61 -7.82 12.80
C LEU A 67 2.58 -7.58 13.95
N PHE A 68 2.81 -6.32 14.34
CA PHE A 68 3.91 -5.94 15.22
C PHE A 68 3.52 -5.12 16.45
N VAL A 69 2.29 -4.60 16.53
CA VAL A 69 1.82 -3.78 17.65
C VAL A 69 0.77 -4.55 18.43
N ASP A 70 1.04 -4.79 19.70
CA ASP A 70 0.10 -5.32 20.67
C ASP A 70 -0.39 -4.23 21.63
N LYS A 71 -1.44 -4.57 22.40
CA LYS A 71 -1.99 -3.66 23.40
C LYS A 71 -0.94 -3.28 24.44
N GLY A 72 -0.72 -1.98 24.58
CA GLY A 72 0.24 -1.41 25.53
C GLY A 72 1.63 -1.13 24.95
N ASP A 73 1.89 -1.52 23.69
CA ASP A 73 3.14 -1.15 23.01
C ASP A 73 3.19 0.34 22.69
N GLU A 74 4.42 0.86 22.59
CA GLU A 74 4.69 2.24 22.22
C GLU A 74 5.17 2.32 20.76
N VAL A 75 4.60 3.24 19.98
CA VAL A 75 4.98 3.48 18.59
C VAL A 75 5.50 4.91 18.45
N ILE A 76 6.78 5.03 18.07
CA ILE A 76 7.45 6.33 17.91
C ILE A 76 7.01 7.00 16.61
N ASN A 77 6.60 8.27 16.67
CA ASN A 77 6.24 9.02 15.48
C ASN A 77 6.60 10.52 15.56
N CYS A 78 6.94 11.14 14.43
CA CYS A 78 7.19 12.58 14.37
C CYS A 78 5.87 13.34 14.27
N ILE A 79 5.51 14.12 15.30
CA ILE A 79 4.26 14.89 15.30
C ILE A 79 4.54 16.35 14.88
N PRO A 80 3.85 16.90 13.85
CA PRO A 80 2.80 16.29 13.03
C PRO A 80 3.34 15.47 11.83
N THR A 81 2.58 14.44 11.44
CA THR A 81 2.82 13.65 10.21
C THR A 81 1.51 13.02 9.70
N PHE A 82 1.61 12.06 8.78
CA PHE A 82 0.48 11.35 8.21
C PHE A 82 -0.38 10.64 9.28
N GLY A 83 -1.65 11.04 9.37
CA GLY A 83 -2.56 10.63 10.45
C GLY A 83 -2.87 9.12 10.52
N ILE A 84 -2.63 8.37 9.44
CA ILE A 84 -2.88 6.92 9.42
C ILE A 84 -1.99 6.17 10.42
N TYR A 85 -0.79 6.69 10.72
CA TYR A 85 0.13 6.04 11.65
C TYR A 85 -0.43 6.05 13.07
N ARG A 86 -0.99 7.19 13.48
CA ARG A 86 -1.71 7.32 14.76
C ARG A 86 -2.91 6.39 14.81
N PHE A 87 -3.75 6.49 13.78
CA PHE A 87 -4.98 5.70 13.70
C PHE A 87 -4.70 4.20 13.79
N SER A 88 -3.71 3.71 13.04
CA SER A 88 -3.37 2.28 13.02
C SER A 88 -2.76 1.81 14.35
N THR A 89 -1.96 2.65 15.00
CA THR A 89 -1.40 2.38 16.34
C THR A 89 -2.51 2.23 17.39
N GLU A 90 -3.39 3.22 17.49
CA GLU A 90 -4.48 3.25 18.46
C GLU A 90 -5.48 2.09 18.21
N LEU A 91 -5.72 1.73 16.94
CA LEU A 91 -6.57 0.60 16.56
C LEU A 91 -6.04 -0.75 17.07
N CYS A 92 -4.71 -0.90 17.18
CA CYS A 92 -4.07 -2.11 17.74
C CYS A 92 -3.93 -2.03 19.27
N GLY A 93 -4.37 -0.96 19.92
CA GLY A 93 -4.25 -0.74 21.36
C GLY A 93 -2.87 -0.28 21.82
N GLY A 94 -2.00 0.13 20.90
CA GLY A 94 -0.73 0.79 21.20
C GLY A 94 -0.92 2.27 21.54
N THR A 95 0.13 2.90 22.03
CA THR A 95 0.18 4.32 22.35
C THR A 95 1.27 5.00 21.53
N LEU A 96 0.98 6.18 20.97
CA LEU A 96 2.02 6.98 20.31
C LEU A 96 2.94 7.63 21.34
N VAL A 97 4.23 7.66 21.01
CA VAL A 97 5.27 8.38 21.74
C VAL A 97 6.09 9.28 20.83
#